data_AF-A0A1Y1NBX7-F1
#
_entry.id   AF-A0A1Y1NBX7-F1
#
_cell.length_a   1.000
_cell.length_b   1.000
_cell.length_c   1.000
_cell.angle_alpha   90.00
_cell.angle_beta   90.00
_cell.angle_gamma   90.00
#
_symmetry.space_group_name_H-M   'P 1'
#
loop_
_entity.id
_entity.type
_entity.pdbx_description
1 polymer ?
#
loop_
_entity_poly.entity_id
_entity_poly.type
_entity_poly.pdbx_seq_one_letter_code
_entity_poly.pdbx_strand_id
1 'polypeptide(L)'
;MHSLRFYSSEISKQQQLTHVDEQGKASMVDVTNKDITIRHASAKAVVKVDHRITKLIKENGLKKGDVLTVAQIAGILGAKKTSDIIPLCHNIPLTKIRVSVRLD
;
A
#
# COMPACT_ATOMS: atom_id res chain seq x y z
N MET A 1 -15.19 1.41 20.85
CA MET A 1 -15.74 0.75 19.63
C MET A 1 -15.92 1.80 18.55
N HIS A 2 -14.96 1.94 17.63
CA HIS A 2 -15.14 2.77 16.43
C HIS A 2 -15.57 1.85 15.29
N SER A 3 -16.77 2.07 14.78
CA SER A 3 -17.32 1.38 13.62
C SER A 3 -16.40 1.63 12.42
N LEU A 4 -15.68 0.58 11.98
CA LEU A 4 -14.97 0.59 10.71
C LEU A 4 -16.03 0.63 9.60
N ARG A 5 -16.27 1.81 9.02
CA ARG A 5 -17.08 1.92 7.80
C ARG A 5 -16.22 1.49 6.63
N PHE A 6 -16.49 0.30 6.10
CA PHE A 6 -15.97 -0.14 4.82
C PHE A 6 -16.74 0.60 3.73
N TYR A 7 -16.11 1.57 3.07
CA TYR A 7 -16.59 2.08 1.79
C TYR A 7 -16.29 1.03 0.72
N SER A 8 -17.08 -0.04 0.67
CA SER A 8 -17.25 -0.77 -0.57
C SER A 8 -18.07 0.17 -1.45
N SER A 9 -17.48 0.72 -2.51
CA SER A 9 -18.27 1.40 -3.53
C SER A 9 -19.35 0.42 -3.97
N GLU A 10 -20.62 0.73 -3.71
CA GLU A 10 -21.71 0.06 -4.38
C GLU A 10 -21.42 0.13 -5.89
N ILE A 11 -21.52 -1.01 -6.58
CA ILE A 11 -21.22 -1.11 -8.00
C ILE A 11 -22.25 -0.24 -8.73
N SER A 12 -21.90 1.03 -8.95
CA SER A 12 -22.63 1.93 -9.83
C SER A 12 -22.67 1.27 -11.22
N LYS A 13 -23.89 1.19 -11.79
CA LYS A 13 -24.18 0.59 -13.11
C LYS A 13 -23.46 1.27 -14.29
N GLN A 14 -22.69 2.33 -14.04
CA GLN A 14 -21.72 2.89 -14.98
C GLN A 14 -20.40 3.10 -14.21
N GLN A 15 -19.41 2.22 -14.43
CA GLN A 15 -18.06 2.40 -13.90
C GLN A 15 -17.35 3.50 -14.69
N GLN A 16 -17.70 4.76 -14.40
CA GLN A 16 -16.92 5.88 -14.89
C GLN A 16 -15.59 5.91 -14.11
N LEU A 17 -14.48 5.85 -14.85
CA LEU A 17 -13.15 6.00 -14.26
C LEU A 17 -13.06 7.39 -13.60
N THR A 18 -12.60 7.44 -12.35
CA THR A 18 -12.54 8.71 -11.60
C THR A 18 -11.24 9.47 -11.81
N HIS A 19 -10.17 8.80 -12.24
CA HIS A 19 -8.84 9.42 -12.47
C HIS A 19 -8.61 9.81 -13.93
N VAL A 20 -9.70 10.03 -14.68
CA VAL A 20 -9.70 10.53 -16.05
C VAL A 20 -10.64 11.72 -16.15
N ASP A 21 -10.28 12.70 -16.98
CA ASP A 21 -11.14 13.83 -17.32
C ASP A 21 -12.18 13.47 -18.40
N GLU A 22 -12.98 14.44 -18.80
CA GLU A 22 -14.02 14.31 -19.85
C GLU A 22 -13.44 13.99 -21.24
N GLN A 23 -12.15 14.27 -21.46
CA GLN A 23 -11.44 13.95 -22.70
C GLN A 23 -10.75 12.58 -22.63
N GLY A 24 -10.89 11.85 -21.51
CA GLY A 24 -10.24 10.57 -21.27
C GLY A 24 -8.76 10.66 -20.89
N LYS A 25 -8.26 11.85 -20.54
CA LYS A 25 -6.87 12.04 -20.09
C LYS A 25 -6.75 11.88 -18.58
N ALA A 26 -5.58 11.43 -18.12
CA ALA A 26 -5.26 11.29 -16.71
C ALA A 26 -5.46 12.62 -15.96
N SER A 27 -6.25 12.58 -14.88
CA SER A 27 -6.53 13.75 -14.04
C SER A 27 -6.65 13.37 -12.57
N MET A 28 -6.08 14.20 -11.68
CA MET A 28 -6.16 14.00 -10.23
C MET A 28 -7.51 14.51 -9.73
N VAL A 29 -8.22 13.68 -8.96
CA VAL A 29 -9.55 14.00 -8.42
C VAL A 29 -9.45 15.10 -7.36
N ASP A 30 -10.26 16.15 -7.44
CA ASP A 30 -10.40 17.11 -6.33
C ASP A 30 -11.17 16.45 -5.16
N VAL A 31 -10.60 16.53 -3.97
CA VAL A 31 -11.15 15.96 -2.73
C VAL A 31 -11.47 17.03 -1.67
N THR A 32 -11.41 18.32 -2.01
CA THR A 32 -11.57 19.46 -1.09
C THR A 32 -12.86 19.40 -0.28
N ASN A 33 -13.98 19.03 -0.91
CA ASN A 33 -15.29 18.98 -0.26
C ASN A 33 -15.57 17.66 0.50
N LYS A 34 -14.57 16.78 0.65
CA LYS A 34 -14.74 15.52 1.38
C LYS A 34 -14.39 15.71 2.84
N ASP A 35 -15.27 15.25 3.73
CA ASP A 35 -15.01 15.26 5.17
C ASP A 35 -13.80 14.41 5.55
N ILE A 36 -13.00 14.93 6.48
CA ILE A 36 -11.89 14.21 7.08
C ILE A 36 -12.45 13.15 8.02
N THR A 37 -12.08 11.89 7.78
CA THR A 37 -12.51 10.74 8.58
C THR A 37 -11.32 9.84 8.90
N ILE A 38 -11.44 9.02 9.94
CA ILE A 38 -10.43 8.00 10.25
C ILE A 38 -10.53 6.89 9.21
N ARG A 39 -9.42 6.62 8.52
CA ARG A 39 -9.34 5.60 7.47
C ARG A 39 -8.25 4.58 7.78
N HIS A 40 -8.50 3.34 7.38
CA HIS A 40 -7.55 2.23 7.50
C HIS A 40 -7.63 1.35 6.26
N ALA A 41 -6.48 0.83 5.83
CA ALA A 41 -6.37 -0.10 4.71
C ALA A 41 -5.33 -1.20 5.05
N SER A 42 -5.53 -2.40 4.51
CA SER A 42 -4.61 -3.52 4.63
C SER A 42 -4.34 -4.15 3.25
N ALA A 43 -3.11 -4.62 3.05
CA ALA A 43 -2.67 -5.30 1.83
C ALA A 43 -1.68 -6.43 2.18
N LYS A 44 -1.55 -7.41 1.28
CA LYS A 44 -0.59 -8.53 1.39
C LYS A 44 0.08 -8.78 0.04
N ALA A 45 1.35 -9.18 0.08
CA ALA A 45 2.09 -9.69 -1.07
C ALA A 45 2.85 -10.98 -0.69
N VAL A 46 3.25 -11.77 -1.69
CA VAL A 46 4.04 -12.99 -1.52
C VAL A 46 5.21 -12.95 -2.50
N VAL A 47 6.42 -13.20 -2.00
CA VAL A 47 7.63 -13.36 -2.80
C VAL A 47 8.00 -14.83 -2.80
N LYS A 48 7.91 -15.48 -3.98
CA LYS A 48 8.33 -16.87 -4.15
C LYS A 48 9.84 -16.93 -4.37
N VAL A 49 10.51 -17.77 -3.59
CA VAL A 49 11.95 -18.00 -3.68
C VAL A 49 12.22 -19.51 -3.68
N ASP A 50 13.42 -19.90 -4.11
CA ASP A 50 13.85 -21.29 -4.05
C ASP A 50 14.16 -21.75 -2.61
N HIS A 51 14.24 -23.07 -2.42
CA HIS A 51 14.52 -23.68 -1.12
C HIS A 51 15.87 -23.25 -0.52
N ARG A 52 16.88 -22.99 -1.36
CA ARG A 52 18.20 -22.56 -0.89
C ARG A 52 18.10 -21.18 -0.23
N ILE A 53 17.37 -20.26 -0.83
CA ILE A 53 17.13 -18.92 -0.28
C ILE A 53 16.31 -18.99 1.00
N THR A 54 15.24 -19.80 1.05
CA THR A 54 14.45 -20.02 2.27
C THR A 54 15.32 -20.46 3.44
N LYS A 55 16.23 -21.43 3.21
CA LYS A 55 17.18 -21.89 4.24
C LYS A 55 18.11 -20.77 4.70
N LEU A 56 18.70 -20.03 3.76
CA LEU A 56 19.61 -18.92 4.07
C LEU A 56 18.93 -17.80 4.85
N ILE A 57 17.66 -17.48 4.54
CA ILE A 57 16.88 -16.50 5.30
C ILE A 57 16.66 -16.99 6.74
N LYS A 58 16.26 -18.26 6.91
CA LYS A 58 16.01 -18.85 8.22
C LYS A 58 17.26 -18.88 9.11
N GLU A 59 18.42 -19.15 8.52
CA GLU A 59 19.71 -19.22 9.22
C GLU A 59 20.40 -17.84 9.35
N ASN A 60 19.79 -16.77 8.84
CA ASN A 60 20.40 -15.44 8.69
C ASN A 60 21.78 -15.49 7.99
N GLY A 61 21.96 -16.44 7.06
CA GLY A 61 23.22 -16.72 6.37
C GLY A 61 23.43 -15.91 5.08
N LEU A 62 22.58 -14.91 4.81
CA LEU A 62 22.71 -14.05 3.64
C LEU A 62 23.81 -13.01 3.85
N LYS A 63 24.70 -12.86 2.85
CA LYS A 63 25.75 -11.83 2.85
C LYS A 63 25.22 -10.39 2.99
N LYS A 64 23.93 -10.18 2.69
CA LYS A 64 23.24 -8.88 2.75
C LYS A 64 22.65 -8.57 4.14
N GLY A 65 22.80 -9.47 5.12
CA GLY A 65 22.24 -9.34 6.47
C GLY A 65 20.78 -9.77 6.55
N ASP A 66 20.08 -9.28 7.58
CA ASP A 66 18.68 -9.62 7.87
C ASP A 66 17.73 -8.99 6.85
N VAL A 67 17.35 -9.79 5.85
CA VAL A 67 16.48 -9.35 4.75
C VAL A 67 15.04 -9.11 5.17
N LEU A 68 14.54 -9.75 6.24
CA LEU A 68 13.15 -9.58 6.68
C LEU A 68 12.98 -8.22 7.37
N THR A 69 13.93 -7.86 8.23
CA THR A 69 13.96 -6.54 8.88
C THR A 69 14.14 -5.44 7.84
N VAL A 70 15.06 -5.62 6.88
CA VAL A 70 15.24 -4.65 5.78
C VAL A 70 13.95 -4.50 4.96
N ALA A 71 13.28 -5.59 4.62
CA ALA A 71 12.01 -5.55 3.88
C ALA A 71 10.90 -4.82 4.67
N GLN A 72 10.85 -5.00 5.99
CA GLN A 72 9.91 -4.30 6.85
C GLN A 72 10.11 -2.78 6.83
N ILE A 73 11.36 -2.32 7.00
CA ILE A 73 11.71 -0.89 6.97
C ILE A 73 11.46 -0.31 5.57
N ALA A 74 11.84 -1.03 4.52
CA ALA A 74 11.60 -0.62 3.14
C ALA A 74 10.11 -0.47 2.83
N GLY A 75 9.26 -1.38 3.33
CA GLY A 75 7.80 -1.27 3.19
C GLY A 75 7.23 -0.03 3.88
N ILE A 76 7.72 0.32 5.07
CA ILE A 76 7.32 1.55 5.78
C ILE A 76 7.74 2.79 4.97
N LEU A 77 8.96 2.81 4.44
CA LEU A 77 9.45 3.90 3.61
C LEU A 77 8.63 4.03 2.32
N GLY A 78 8.36 2.90 1.65
CA GLY A 78 7.53 2.85 0.45
C GLY A 78 6.14 3.42 0.68
N ALA A 79 5.49 3.06 1.80
CA ALA A 79 4.18 3.62 2.16
C ALA A 79 4.21 5.15 2.28
N LYS A 80 5.24 5.72 2.93
CA LYS A 80 5.41 7.18 3.05
C LYS A 80 5.70 7.86 1.71
N LYS A 81 6.28 7.13 0.76
CA LYS A 81 6.65 7.62 -0.57
C LYS A 81 5.59 7.36 -1.64
N THR A 82 4.40 6.90 -1.27
CA THR A 82 3.35 6.52 -2.21
C THR A 82 2.97 7.65 -3.17
N SER A 83 2.78 8.88 -2.69
CA SER A 83 2.43 10.03 -3.55
C SER A 83 3.57 10.48 -4.47
N ASP A 84 4.81 10.16 -4.12
CA ASP A 84 5.97 10.46 -4.97
C ASP A 84 6.07 9.43 -6.13
N ILE A 85 5.55 8.22 -5.93
CA ILE A 85 5.66 7.09 -6.86
C ILE A 85 4.42 6.95 -7.75
N ILE A 86 3.22 7.18 -7.20
CA ILE A 86 1.95 7.01 -7.91
C ILE A 86 1.42 8.37 -8.39
N PRO A 87 1.43 8.67 -9.71
CA PRO A 87 1.29 10.05 -10.23
C PRO A 87 0.02 10.82 -9.82
N LEU A 88 -1.09 10.11 -9.61
CA LEU A 88 -2.38 10.72 -9.30
C LEU A 88 -2.84 10.48 -7.85
N CYS A 89 -1.96 9.94 -7.00
CA CYS A 89 -2.25 9.81 -5.58
C CYS A 89 -2.07 11.15 -4.86
N HIS A 90 -3.05 11.50 -4.02
CA HIS A 90 -2.91 12.62 -3.09
C HIS A 90 -1.81 12.35 -2.06
N ASN A 91 -1.13 13.40 -1.63
CA ASN A 91 -0.23 13.35 -0.49
C ASN A 91 -1.05 13.34 0.82
N ILE A 92 -1.21 12.17 1.42
CA ILE A 92 -2.00 11.98 2.64
C ILE A 92 -1.06 11.78 3.85
N PRO A 93 -1.18 12.58 4.91
CA PRO A 93 -0.44 12.37 6.15
C PRO A 93 -0.78 11.00 6.78
N LEU A 94 0.22 10.12 6.86
CA LEU A 94 0.06 8.80 7.48
C LEU A 94 0.32 8.88 8.99
N THR A 95 -0.65 8.47 9.78
CA THR A 95 -0.55 8.46 11.26
C THR A 95 0.10 7.19 11.81
N LYS A 96 -0.10 6.04 11.15
CA LYS A 96 0.47 4.75 11.54
C LYS A 96 0.67 3.85 10.33
N ILE A 97 1.85 3.23 10.24
CA ILE A 97 2.16 2.20 9.26
C ILE A 97 2.63 0.95 10.01
N ARG A 98 2.09 -0.22 9.67
CA ARG A 98 2.55 -1.52 10.18
C ARG A 98 2.85 -2.42 9.00
N VAL A 99 4.09 -2.88 8.90
CA VAL A 99 4.51 -3.91 7.94
C VAL A 99 4.91 -5.14 8.74
N SER A 100 4.46 -6.31 8.30
CA SER A 100 4.88 -7.61 8.83
C SER A 100 5.40 -8.44 7.68
N VAL A 101 6.61 -8.97 7.82
CA VAL A 101 7.25 -9.84 6.84
C VAL A 101 7.59 -11.13 7.57
N ARG A 102 7.20 -12.25 7.00
CA ARG A 102 7.44 -13.58 7.57
C ARG A 102 7.86 -14.54 6.48
N LEU A 103 8.68 -15.51 6.87
CA LEU A 103 8.91 -16.70 6.07
C LEU A 103 7.74 -17.66 6.31
N ASP A 104 7.08 -18.06 5.23
CA ASP A 104 5.97 -19.03 5.25
C ASP A 104 6.50 -20.48 5.26
#